data_AF-A0A7W8QFQ7-F1
#
_entry.id   AF-A0A7W8QFQ7-F1
#
_cell.length_a   1.000
_cell.length_b   1.000
_cell.length_c   1.000
_cell.angle_alpha   90.00
_cell.angle_beta   90.00
_cell.angle_gamma   90.00
#
_symmetry.space_group_name_H-M   'P 1'
#
loop_
_entity.id
_entity.type
_entity.pdbx_description
1 polymer ?
#
loop_
_entity_poly.entity_id
_entity_poly.type
_entity_poly.pdbx_seq_one_letter_code
_entity_poly.pdbx_strand_id
1 'polypeptide(L)'
;MKPLGEDVAEQLECVPASFRVIRHVRPKFACVCCDHISQAPAPSRPIERGLAGLGLPAHVLVSKFADHVPLYRQSVMYAREGVEIDRWLLAKWVGHGATLLQPLVETLRRHVMSATKLHADDTPVPVLAPGSGKTKTGRLWVYVRDDRASADMTPPAVWFAYTPDRKGIHPQQHLGSFNGTLQADAYGGYQAIYETRRVTEAACWAHARRQF
;
A
#
# COMPACT_ATOMS: atom_id res chain seq x y z
N MET A 1 55.64 -12.96 -19.84
CA MET A 1 55.45 -12.86 -18.37
C MET A 1 54.39 -13.87 -17.94
N LYS A 2 54.43 -14.37 -16.69
CA LYS A 2 53.40 -15.26 -16.13
C LYS A 2 52.48 -14.44 -15.20
N PRO A 3 51.15 -14.61 -15.26
CA PRO A 3 50.23 -13.93 -14.36
C PRO A 3 50.41 -14.42 -12.91
N LEU A 4 50.37 -13.49 -11.94
CA LEU A 4 50.59 -13.74 -10.51
C LEU A 4 49.29 -13.61 -9.68
N GLY A 5 48.32 -12.85 -10.18
CA GLY A 5 47.05 -12.55 -9.51
C GLY A 5 46.48 -11.23 -10.05
N GLU A 6 45.30 -10.85 -9.56
CA GLU A 6 44.67 -9.56 -9.81
C GLU A 6 44.10 -9.00 -8.51
N ASP A 7 44.11 -7.66 -8.40
CA ASP A 7 43.42 -6.95 -7.34
C ASP A 7 42.08 -6.44 -7.89
N VAL A 8 40.97 -6.81 -7.25
CA VAL A 8 39.62 -6.35 -7.61
C VAL A 8 39.17 -5.30 -6.62
N ALA A 9 38.73 -4.14 -7.12
CA ALA A 9 38.12 -3.08 -6.34
C ALA A 9 36.80 -2.62 -6.98
N GLU A 10 35.78 -2.42 -6.15
CA GLU A 10 34.48 -1.91 -6.58
C GLU A 10 34.35 -0.42 -6.21
N GLN A 11 33.84 0.38 -7.14
CA GLN A 11 33.47 1.78 -6.90
C GLN A 11 31.98 1.98 -7.22
N LEU A 12 31.26 2.62 -6.30
CA LEU A 12 29.85 2.93 -6.44
C LEU A 12 29.66 4.39 -6.85
N GLU A 13 28.99 4.61 -7.98
CA GLU A 13 28.65 5.93 -8.51
C GLU A 13 27.12 6.11 -8.54
N CYS A 14 26.63 7.33 -8.33
CA CYS A 14 25.19 7.63 -8.36
C CYS A 14 24.77 8.15 -9.73
N VAL A 15 23.92 7.40 -10.44
CA VAL A 15 23.28 7.86 -11.68
C VAL A 15 21.84 8.31 -11.37
N PRO A 16 21.49 9.59 -11.59
CA PRO A 16 20.14 10.09 -11.34
C PRO A 16 19.06 9.35 -12.14
N ALA A 17 17.85 9.27 -11.59
CA ALA A 17 16.71 8.68 -12.27
C ALA A 17 16.30 9.52 -13.49
N SER A 18 16.12 8.87 -14.65
CA SER A 18 15.72 9.54 -15.90
C SER A 18 14.29 9.22 -16.33
N PHE A 19 13.62 10.17 -16.96
CA PHE A 19 12.31 9.95 -17.60
C PHE A 19 12.45 9.59 -19.08
N ARG A 20 11.56 8.73 -19.58
CA ARG A 20 11.46 8.40 -21.00
C ARG A 20 10.02 8.50 -21.50
N VAL A 21 9.86 8.98 -22.72
CA VAL A 21 8.55 9.01 -23.41
C VAL A 21 8.41 7.78 -24.29
N ILE A 22 7.42 6.94 -23.99
CA ILE A 22 7.10 5.77 -24.81
C ILE A 22 5.95 6.14 -25.74
N ARG A 23 6.24 6.27 -27.04
CA ARG A 23 5.24 6.59 -28.08
C ARG A 23 4.79 5.33 -28.81
N HIS A 24 3.53 4.96 -28.65
CA HIS A 24 2.91 3.88 -29.42
C HIS A 24 2.24 4.44 -30.68
N VAL A 25 2.80 4.15 -31.85
CA VAL A 25 2.23 4.51 -33.14
C VAL A 25 1.44 3.32 -33.68
N ARG A 26 0.14 3.51 -33.97
CA ARG A 26 -0.77 2.48 -34.47
C ARG A 26 -1.38 2.94 -35.79
N PRO A 27 -0.76 2.62 -36.95
CA PRO A 27 -1.28 2.99 -38.26
C PRO A 27 -2.70 2.45 -38.46
N LYS A 28 -3.56 3.25 -39.09
CA LYS A 28 -4.90 2.85 -39.52
C LYS A 28 -4.86 2.66 -41.02
N PHE A 29 -5.43 1.55 -41.50
CA PHE A 29 -5.55 1.25 -42.92
C PHE A 29 -7.03 1.14 -43.28
N ALA A 30 -7.41 1.57 -44.47
CA ALA A 30 -8.75 1.37 -45.02
C ALA A 30 -8.66 0.43 -46.23
N CYS A 31 -9.55 -0.56 -46.35
CA CYS A 31 -9.62 -1.35 -47.59
C CYS A 31 -10.15 -0.45 -48.70
N VAL A 32 -9.41 -0.35 -49.80
CA VAL A 32 -9.87 0.33 -51.03
C VAL A 32 -11.11 -0.33 -51.66
N CYS A 33 -11.40 -1.57 -51.26
CA CYS A 33 -12.45 -2.40 -51.82
C CYS A 33 -13.82 -2.21 -51.14
N CYS A 34 -13.82 -1.88 -49.84
CA CYS A 34 -15.02 -1.93 -49.00
C CYS A 34 -14.99 -0.92 -47.84
N ASP A 35 -14.03 0.01 -47.85
CA ASP A 35 -13.82 1.03 -46.82
C ASP A 35 -13.64 0.51 -45.38
N HIS A 36 -13.40 -0.79 -45.20
CA HIS A 36 -13.16 -1.37 -43.89
C HIS A 36 -11.87 -0.83 -43.26
N ILE A 37 -11.98 -0.25 -42.05
CA ILE A 37 -10.84 0.27 -41.30
C ILE A 37 -10.25 -0.81 -40.40
N SER A 38 -8.97 -1.12 -40.63
CA SER A 38 -8.16 -2.03 -39.80
C SER A 38 -7.10 -1.27 -39.01
N GLN A 39 -6.98 -1.58 -37.71
CA GLN A 39 -5.97 -1.03 -36.82
C GLN A 39 -5.64 -2.06 -35.73
N ALA A 40 -4.35 -2.33 -35.48
CA ALA A 40 -3.92 -3.16 -34.35
C ALA A 40 -4.45 -2.58 -33.03
N PRO A 41 -4.90 -3.37 -32.03
CA PRO A 41 -5.46 -2.86 -30.77
C PRO A 41 -4.46 -2.03 -29.95
N ALA A 42 -4.96 -1.19 -29.04
CA ALA A 42 -4.09 -0.44 -28.14
C ALA A 42 -3.44 -1.39 -27.13
N PRO A 43 -2.16 -1.20 -26.75
CA PRO A 43 -1.59 -1.90 -25.62
C PRO A 43 -2.42 -1.63 -24.36
N SER A 44 -2.63 -2.66 -23.55
CA SER A 44 -3.29 -2.53 -22.26
C SER A 44 -2.51 -1.59 -21.35
N ARG A 45 -3.23 -0.76 -20.59
CA ARG A 45 -2.65 0.12 -19.56
C ARG A 45 -3.45 -0.05 -18.27
N PRO A 46 -2.79 -0.10 -17.10
CA PRO A 46 -3.51 -0.17 -15.82
C PRO A 46 -4.37 1.05 -15.54
N ILE A 47 -3.94 2.22 -16.03
CA ILE A 47 -4.75 3.44 -16.03
C ILE A 47 -5.18 3.70 -17.46
N GLU A 48 -6.45 3.47 -17.75
CA GLU A 48 -7.01 3.69 -19.09
C GLU A 48 -6.82 5.14 -19.53
N ARG A 49 -6.37 5.32 -20.78
CA ARG A 49 -6.12 6.62 -21.40
C ARG A 49 -5.14 7.52 -20.60
N GLY A 50 -4.44 6.96 -19.62
CA GLY A 50 -3.46 7.67 -18.80
C GLY A 50 -2.18 8.00 -19.56
N LEU A 51 -1.55 9.10 -19.15
CA LEU A 51 -0.22 9.52 -19.61
C LEU A 51 0.89 8.56 -19.15
N ALA A 52 0.77 8.07 -17.92
CA ALA A 52 1.83 7.32 -17.27
C ALA A 52 1.91 5.85 -17.71
N GLY A 53 3.12 5.41 -18.03
CA GLY A 53 3.42 3.98 -18.08
C GLY A 53 3.52 3.38 -16.67
N LEU A 54 3.39 2.06 -16.56
CA LEU A 54 3.36 1.28 -15.31
C LEU A 54 4.39 1.69 -14.25
N GLY A 55 5.65 1.91 -14.65
CA GLY A 55 6.73 2.22 -13.72
C GLY A 55 6.60 3.58 -13.04
N LEU A 56 5.94 4.55 -13.67
CA LEU A 56 5.84 5.90 -13.11
C LEU A 56 4.88 5.98 -11.91
N PRO A 57 3.63 5.46 -11.96
CA PRO A 57 2.76 5.40 -10.79
C PRO A 57 3.36 4.53 -9.68
N ALA A 58 4.06 3.43 -10.02
CA ALA A 58 4.75 2.60 -9.04
C ALA A 58 5.83 3.39 -8.29
N HIS A 59 6.68 4.13 -9.02
CA HIS A 59 7.67 5.02 -8.43
C HIS A 59 7.03 6.10 -7.54
N VAL A 60 5.96 6.75 -8.01
CA VAL A 60 5.23 7.77 -7.24
C VAL A 60 4.69 7.22 -5.92
N LEU A 61 4.13 6.01 -5.93
CA LEU A 61 3.61 5.32 -4.75
C LEU A 61 4.73 4.96 -3.77
N VAL A 62 5.81 4.34 -4.25
CA VAL A 62 6.97 3.96 -3.42
C VAL A 62 7.60 5.20 -2.80
N SER A 63 7.92 6.22 -3.61
CA SER A 63 8.51 7.45 -3.10
C SER A 63 7.60 8.17 -2.10
N LYS A 64 6.28 8.10 -2.27
CA LYS A 64 5.35 8.73 -1.32
C LYS A 64 5.29 7.99 0.01
N PHE A 65 5.14 6.67 -0.03
CA PHE A 65 4.75 5.89 1.13
C PHE A 65 5.91 5.17 1.81
N ALA A 66 6.90 4.69 1.05
CA ALA A 66 8.11 4.07 1.60
C ALA A 66 9.18 5.12 1.91
N ASP A 67 9.41 6.06 0.98
CA ASP A 67 10.49 7.04 1.13
C ASP A 67 10.02 8.39 1.72
N HIS A 68 8.74 8.48 2.08
CA HIS A 68 8.14 9.67 2.69
C HIS A 68 8.31 10.98 1.89
N VAL A 69 8.43 10.91 0.57
CA VAL A 69 8.51 12.09 -0.32
C VAL A 69 7.10 12.56 -0.69
N PRO A 70 6.60 13.68 -0.15
CA PRO A 70 5.25 14.15 -0.43
C PRO A 70 5.10 14.54 -1.91
N LEU A 71 3.87 14.45 -2.43
CA LEU A 71 3.59 14.66 -3.86
C LEU A 71 4.03 16.02 -4.39
N TYR A 72 3.96 17.08 -3.57
CA TYR A 72 4.48 18.39 -3.97
C TYR A 72 5.99 18.37 -4.19
N ARG A 73 6.73 17.61 -3.39
CA ARG A 73 8.18 17.49 -3.50
C ARG A 73 8.56 16.64 -4.70
N GLN A 74 7.82 15.56 -4.97
CA GLN A 74 7.98 14.78 -6.19
C GLN A 74 7.76 15.64 -7.44
N SER A 75 6.68 16.43 -7.49
CA SER A 75 6.40 17.36 -8.59
C SER A 75 7.57 18.34 -8.85
N VAL A 76 8.13 18.95 -7.79
CA VAL A 76 9.30 19.83 -7.90
C VAL A 76 10.56 19.07 -8.34
N MET A 77 10.76 17.84 -7.87
CA MET A 77 11.90 17.02 -8.30
C MET A 77 11.80 16.67 -9.79
N TYR A 78 10.60 16.36 -10.29
CA TYR A 78 10.39 16.03 -11.70
C TYR A 78 10.58 17.26 -12.59
N ALA A 79 10.15 18.44 -12.16
CA ALA A 79 10.38 19.70 -12.87
C ALA A 79 11.88 20.01 -13.08
N ARG A 80 12.74 19.64 -12.12
CA ARG A 80 14.21 19.77 -12.27
C ARG A 80 14.79 18.88 -13.37
N GLU A 81 14.11 17.78 -13.68
CA GLU A 81 14.41 16.88 -14.80
C GLU A 81 13.68 17.29 -16.10
N GLY A 82 13.08 18.49 -16.13
CA GLY A 82 12.31 18.99 -17.28
C GLY A 82 10.93 18.33 -17.46
N VAL A 83 10.42 17.64 -16.43
CA VAL A 83 9.14 16.92 -16.47
C VAL A 83 8.12 17.59 -15.53
N GLU A 84 7.27 18.43 -16.12
CA GLU A 84 6.18 19.11 -15.41
C GLU A 84 4.99 18.17 -15.19
N ILE A 85 4.81 17.70 -13.95
CA ILE A 85 3.65 16.91 -13.54
C ILE A 85 2.99 17.59 -12.34
N ASP A 86 1.72 17.95 -12.50
CA ASP A 86 0.97 18.61 -11.45
C ASP A 86 0.63 17.67 -10.28
N ARG A 87 0.49 18.24 -9.08
CA ARG A 87 0.21 17.49 -7.85
C ARG A 87 -1.12 16.75 -7.89
N TRP A 88 -2.10 17.26 -8.63
CA TRP A 88 -3.42 16.63 -8.72
C TRP A 88 -3.36 15.36 -9.58
N LEU A 89 -2.58 15.36 -10.66
CA LEU A 89 -2.34 14.18 -11.47
C LEU A 89 -1.60 13.10 -10.68
N LEU A 90 -0.60 13.48 -9.88
CA LEU A 90 0.06 12.56 -8.95
C LEU A 90 -0.94 11.97 -7.94
N ALA A 91 -1.83 12.79 -7.37
CA ALA A 91 -2.86 12.33 -6.44
C ALA A 91 -3.86 11.37 -7.12
N LYS A 92 -4.22 11.62 -8.38
CA LYS A 92 -5.02 10.69 -9.18
C LYS A 92 -4.34 9.36 -9.38
N TRP A 93 -3.04 9.34 -9.68
CA TRP A 93 -2.29 8.10 -9.80
C TRP A 93 -2.20 7.34 -8.48
N VAL A 94 -2.08 8.02 -7.35
CA VAL A 94 -2.20 7.39 -6.03
C VAL A 94 -3.55 6.71 -5.86
N GLY A 95 -4.65 7.41 -6.20
CA GLY A 95 -6.00 6.84 -6.14
C GLY A 95 -6.20 5.63 -7.04
N HIS A 96 -5.77 5.70 -8.31
CA HIS A 96 -5.84 4.54 -9.21
C HIS A 96 -4.96 3.38 -8.74
N GLY A 97 -3.77 3.67 -8.20
CA GLY A 97 -2.90 2.67 -7.59
C GLY A 97 -3.59 1.93 -6.46
N ALA A 98 -4.29 2.64 -5.57
CA ALA A 98 -5.08 2.03 -4.50
C ALA A 98 -6.16 1.09 -5.06
N THR A 99 -6.89 1.50 -6.10
CA THR A 99 -7.90 0.65 -6.75
C THR A 99 -7.27 -0.60 -7.38
N LEU A 100 -6.15 -0.45 -8.09
CA LEU A 100 -5.46 -1.56 -8.75
C LEU A 100 -4.90 -2.58 -7.75
N LEU A 101 -4.48 -2.12 -6.57
CA LEU A 101 -3.92 -2.98 -5.52
C LEU A 101 -5.00 -3.63 -4.65
N GLN A 102 -6.28 -3.25 -4.77
CA GLN A 102 -7.36 -3.76 -3.93
C GLN A 102 -7.45 -5.31 -3.90
N PRO A 103 -7.29 -6.06 -5.01
CA PRO A 103 -7.31 -7.53 -4.96
C PRO A 103 -6.18 -8.13 -4.12
N LEU A 104 -5.01 -7.47 -4.10
CA LEU A 104 -3.88 -7.90 -3.26
C LEU A 104 -4.17 -7.60 -1.80
N VAL A 105 -4.72 -6.43 -1.49
CA VAL A 105 -5.15 -6.06 -0.12
C VAL A 105 -6.17 -7.06 0.41
N GLU A 106 -7.15 -7.47 -0.40
CA GLU A 106 -8.15 -8.46 0.00
C GLU A 106 -7.56 -9.86 0.20
N THR A 107 -6.60 -10.25 -0.63
CA THR A 107 -5.88 -11.51 -0.45
C THR A 107 -5.04 -11.50 0.83
N LEU A 108 -4.36 -10.38 1.11
CA LEU A 108 -3.61 -10.17 2.34
C LEU A 108 -4.52 -10.21 3.57
N ARG A 109 -5.70 -9.57 3.50
CA ARG A 109 -6.72 -9.62 4.56
C ARG A 109 -7.14 -11.05 4.86
N ARG A 110 -7.48 -11.85 3.84
CA ARG A 110 -7.85 -13.27 4.02
C ARG A 110 -6.71 -14.09 4.63
N HIS A 111 -5.48 -13.88 4.16
CA HIS A 111 -4.30 -14.55 4.72
C HIS A 111 -4.09 -14.23 6.21
N VAL A 112 -4.16 -12.95 6.58
CA VAL A 112 -4.07 -12.51 7.99
C VAL A 112 -5.21 -13.11 8.81
N MET A 113 -6.45 -12.98 8.36
CA MET A 113 -7.64 -13.43 9.09
C MET A 113 -7.76 -14.95 9.25
N SER A 114 -6.99 -15.73 8.47
CA SER A 114 -6.93 -17.18 8.61
C SER A 114 -6.02 -17.68 9.75
N ALA A 115 -5.31 -16.78 10.44
CA ALA A 115 -4.45 -17.14 11.56
C ALA A 115 -5.26 -17.68 12.74
N THR A 116 -4.65 -18.54 13.56
CA THR A 116 -5.25 -18.99 14.84
C THR A 116 -5.04 -17.98 15.96
N LYS A 117 -4.08 -17.06 15.79
CA LYS A 117 -3.81 -15.92 16.66
C LYS A 117 -3.59 -14.66 15.83
N LEU A 118 -4.17 -13.55 16.27
CA LEU A 118 -3.91 -12.22 15.73
C LEU A 118 -3.39 -11.30 16.81
N HIS A 119 -2.45 -10.42 16.45
CA HIS A 119 -2.20 -9.22 17.25
C HIS A 119 -3.05 -8.08 16.70
N ALA A 120 -3.66 -7.28 17.57
CA ALA A 120 -4.41 -6.10 17.17
C ALA A 120 -3.97 -4.86 17.95
N ASP A 121 -3.85 -3.74 17.23
CA ASP A 121 -3.56 -2.42 17.80
C ASP A 121 -4.25 -1.35 16.94
N ASP A 122 -4.24 -0.11 17.39
CA ASP A 122 -4.69 1.03 16.59
C ASP A 122 -3.77 2.24 16.75
N THR A 123 -3.51 2.95 15.66
CA THR A 123 -2.73 4.19 15.69
C THR A 123 -3.64 5.37 15.33
N PRO A 124 -3.68 6.45 16.15
CA PRO A 124 -4.39 7.67 15.80
C PRO A 124 -3.71 8.38 14.62
N VAL A 125 -4.50 8.80 13.65
CA VAL A 125 -4.02 9.55 12.48
C VAL A 125 -4.80 10.86 12.32
N PRO A 126 -4.14 12.01 12.12
CA PRO A 126 -4.83 13.25 11.82
C PRO A 126 -5.35 13.24 10.39
N VAL A 127 -6.67 13.36 10.23
CA VAL A 127 -7.34 13.36 8.93
C VAL A 127 -7.99 14.72 8.72
N LEU A 128 -7.81 15.29 7.52
CA LEU A 128 -8.46 16.55 7.16
C LEU A 128 -9.99 16.40 7.29
N ALA A 129 -10.64 17.40 7.89
CA ALA A 129 -12.09 17.54 7.94
C ALA A 129 -12.48 18.80 7.16
N PRO A 130 -12.69 18.70 5.83
CA PRO A 130 -13.00 19.85 4.97
C PRO A 130 -14.15 20.69 5.53
N GLY A 131 -14.03 22.01 5.44
CA GLY A 131 -15.00 22.97 5.97
C GLY A 131 -14.82 23.35 7.45
N SER A 132 -14.08 22.56 8.24
CA SER A 132 -13.86 22.84 9.67
C SER A 132 -12.61 23.66 10.00
N GLY A 133 -11.68 23.80 9.04
CA GLY A 133 -10.34 24.35 9.28
C GLY A 133 -9.46 23.51 10.20
N LYS A 134 -9.92 22.32 10.61
CA LYS A 134 -9.24 21.43 11.58
C LYS A 134 -9.08 20.03 11.01
N THR A 135 -8.30 19.21 11.72
CA THR A 135 -8.25 17.76 11.53
C THR A 135 -9.16 17.07 12.54
N LYS A 136 -9.62 15.87 12.17
CA LYS A 136 -10.25 14.92 13.08
C LYS A 136 -9.31 13.72 13.28
N THR A 137 -9.40 13.08 14.43
CA THR A 137 -8.61 11.88 14.72
C THR A 137 -9.29 10.65 14.14
N GLY A 138 -8.78 10.17 13.00
CA GLY A 138 -9.10 8.83 12.49
C GLY A 138 -8.23 7.77 13.15
N ARG A 139 -8.50 6.50 12.85
CA ARG A 139 -7.73 5.35 13.34
C ARG A 139 -7.27 4.49 12.19
N LEU A 140 -6.02 4.03 12.28
CA LEU A 140 -5.50 2.95 11.47
C LEU A 140 -5.39 1.72 12.37
N TRP A 141 -6.33 0.80 12.23
CA TRP A 141 -6.30 -0.50 12.88
C TRP A 141 -5.27 -1.36 12.20
N VAL A 142 -4.50 -2.10 12.99
CA VAL A 142 -3.50 -3.05 12.50
C VAL A 142 -3.82 -4.43 13.03
N TYR A 143 -3.85 -5.41 12.13
CA TYR A 143 -4.02 -6.83 12.45
C TYR A 143 -2.79 -7.57 11.93
N VAL A 144 -2.07 -8.23 12.83
CA VAL A 144 -0.82 -8.90 12.52
C VAL A 144 -0.96 -10.40 12.70
N ARG A 145 -0.65 -11.13 11.64
CA ARG A 145 -0.32 -12.55 11.69
C ARG A 145 1.19 -12.66 11.82
N ASP A 146 1.68 -12.93 13.03
CA ASP A 146 3.08 -13.27 13.26
C ASP A 146 3.20 -14.14 14.51
N ASP A 147 3.59 -15.39 14.28
CA ASP A 147 3.83 -16.40 15.30
C ASP A 147 5.22 -17.05 15.15
N ARG A 148 6.15 -16.37 14.48
CA ARG A 148 7.53 -16.87 14.30
C ARG A 148 8.25 -17.12 15.63
N ALA A 149 7.94 -16.33 16.67
CA ALA A 149 8.45 -16.53 18.02
C ALA A 149 7.97 -17.86 18.66
N SER A 150 6.91 -18.44 18.12
CA SER A 150 6.32 -19.73 18.51
C SER A 150 6.66 -20.84 17.51
N ALA A 151 7.71 -20.65 16.69
CA ALA A 151 8.13 -21.55 15.62
C ALA A 151 7.10 -21.78 14.49
N ASP A 152 6.12 -20.87 14.32
CA ASP A 152 5.28 -20.89 13.12
C ASP A 152 6.10 -20.46 11.90
N MET A 153 6.06 -21.30 10.85
CA MET A 153 6.75 -21.06 9.58
C MET A 153 5.87 -20.36 8.55
N THR A 154 4.59 -20.09 8.87
CA THR A 154 3.70 -19.38 7.96
C THR A 154 4.20 -17.96 7.74
N PRO A 155 4.28 -17.47 6.49
CA PRO A 155 4.77 -16.12 6.22
C PRO A 155 3.99 -15.05 7.00
N PRO A 156 4.69 -14.17 7.75
CA PRO A 156 4.07 -13.14 8.54
C PRO A 156 3.42 -12.09 7.62
N ALA A 157 2.34 -11.49 8.09
CA ALA A 157 1.61 -10.51 7.33
C ALA A 157 0.91 -9.50 8.24
N VAL A 158 0.69 -8.31 7.70
CA VAL A 158 -0.05 -7.24 8.35
C VAL A 158 -1.16 -6.75 7.46
N TRP A 159 -2.35 -6.58 8.02
CA TRP A 159 -3.47 -5.93 7.36
C TRP A 159 -3.85 -4.67 8.13
N PHE A 160 -4.00 -3.56 7.39
CA PHE A 160 -4.41 -2.28 7.94
C PHE A 160 -5.83 -1.92 7.51
N ALA A 161 -6.62 -1.38 8.43
CA ALA A 161 -7.96 -0.89 8.15
C ALA A 161 -8.13 0.53 8.71
N TYR A 162 -8.57 1.46 7.86
CA TYR A 162 -8.84 2.84 8.29
C TYR A 162 -10.29 3.00 8.76
N THR A 163 -10.49 3.74 9.85
CA THR A 163 -11.82 4.16 10.32
C THR A 163 -11.81 5.63 10.74
N PRO A 164 -12.94 6.35 10.65
CA PRO A 164 -13.01 7.77 10.97
C PRO A 164 -13.00 8.08 12.47
N ASP A 165 -13.19 7.07 13.33
CA ASP A 165 -13.17 7.18 14.79
C ASP A 165 -12.69 5.86 15.44
N ARG A 166 -12.59 5.83 16.77
CA ARG A 166 -12.16 4.67 17.58
C ARG A 166 -13.34 3.94 18.23
N LYS A 167 -14.46 3.75 17.54
CA LYS A 167 -15.60 2.99 18.10
C LYS A 167 -15.35 1.48 17.98
N GLY A 168 -15.79 0.73 19.00
CA GLY A 168 -15.68 -0.74 19.03
C GLY A 168 -16.42 -1.45 17.88
N ILE A 169 -17.42 -0.80 17.26
CA ILE A 169 -18.13 -1.35 16.11
C ILE A 169 -17.19 -1.70 14.94
N HIS A 170 -16.08 -0.98 14.79
CA HIS A 170 -15.15 -1.22 13.69
C HIS A 170 -14.36 -2.52 13.85
N PRO A 171 -13.62 -2.76 14.96
CA PRO A 171 -12.98 -4.05 15.15
C PRO A 171 -14.00 -5.20 15.22
N GLN A 172 -15.22 -4.97 15.71
CA GLN A 172 -16.29 -5.97 15.67
C GLN A 172 -16.64 -6.38 14.23
N GLN A 173 -16.72 -5.43 13.31
CA GLN A 173 -16.95 -5.72 11.88
C GLN A 173 -15.72 -6.39 11.24
N HIS A 174 -14.52 -5.86 11.48
CA HIS A 174 -13.28 -6.39 10.91
C HIS A 174 -13.02 -7.85 11.33
N LEU A 175 -13.29 -8.18 12.60
CA LEU A 175 -13.09 -9.51 13.20
C LEU A 175 -14.37 -10.36 13.20
N GLY A 176 -15.41 -9.95 12.47
CA GLY A 176 -16.73 -10.58 12.51
C GLY A 176 -16.69 -12.10 12.27
N SER A 177 -15.84 -12.56 11.36
CA SER A 177 -15.63 -13.98 11.04
C SER A 177 -14.41 -14.63 11.71
N PHE A 178 -13.65 -13.88 12.51
CA PHE A 178 -12.44 -14.42 13.14
C PHE A 178 -12.79 -15.36 14.29
N ASN A 179 -12.02 -16.44 14.44
CA ASN A 179 -12.11 -17.40 15.54
C ASN A 179 -10.69 -17.82 15.92
N GLY A 180 -10.33 -17.64 17.18
CA GLY A 180 -8.97 -17.87 17.67
C GLY A 180 -8.60 -16.94 18.82
N THR A 181 -7.30 -16.71 18.99
CA THR A 181 -6.78 -15.83 20.05
C THR A 181 -6.55 -14.43 19.52
N LEU A 182 -7.05 -13.40 20.21
CA LEU A 182 -6.76 -12.01 19.90
C LEU A 182 -5.84 -11.45 20.99
N GLN A 183 -4.60 -11.18 20.61
CA GLN A 183 -3.63 -10.50 21.44
C GLN A 183 -3.72 -8.99 21.23
N ALA A 184 -4.23 -8.24 22.20
CA ALA A 184 -4.47 -6.82 22.07
C ALA A 184 -4.14 -6.04 23.35
N ASP A 185 -4.22 -4.71 23.29
CA ASP A 185 -4.27 -3.87 24.48
C ASP A 185 -5.60 -4.07 25.24
N ALA A 186 -5.72 -3.48 26.43
CA ALA A 186 -6.93 -3.55 27.25
C ALA A 186 -8.03 -2.57 26.77
N TYR A 187 -8.11 -2.30 25.46
CA TYR A 187 -9.11 -1.41 24.90
C TYR A 187 -10.52 -2.01 25.01
N GLY A 188 -11.40 -1.35 25.76
CA GLY A 188 -12.76 -1.82 26.02
C GLY A 188 -13.64 -2.03 24.78
N GLY A 189 -13.29 -1.46 23.62
CA GLY A 189 -14.04 -1.70 22.39
C GLY A 189 -13.93 -3.13 21.85
N TYR A 190 -13.01 -3.95 22.37
CA TYR A 190 -12.94 -5.38 22.08
C TYR A 190 -13.90 -6.24 22.91
N GLN A 191 -14.49 -5.72 24.00
CA GLN A 191 -15.28 -6.52 24.95
C GLN A 191 -16.40 -7.32 24.27
N ALA A 192 -17.18 -6.68 23.38
CA ALA A 192 -18.27 -7.33 22.66
C ALA A 192 -17.79 -8.49 21.74
N ILE A 193 -16.52 -8.48 21.31
CA ILE A 193 -15.94 -9.58 20.53
C ILE A 193 -15.68 -10.78 21.44
N TYR A 194 -15.13 -10.56 22.63
CA TYR A 194 -14.85 -11.62 23.61
C TYR A 194 -16.12 -12.27 24.16
N GLU A 195 -17.19 -11.50 24.34
CA GLU A 195 -18.50 -12.00 24.78
C GLU A 195 -19.10 -13.03 23.81
N THR A 196 -18.70 -13.02 22.52
CA THR A 196 -19.12 -14.05 21.55
C THR A 196 -18.54 -15.44 21.82
N ARG A 197 -17.52 -15.55 22.69
CA ARG A 197 -16.74 -16.77 22.98
C ARG A 197 -16.06 -17.44 21.78
N ARG A 198 -16.13 -16.85 20.58
CA ARG A 198 -15.35 -17.27 19.41
C ARG A 198 -13.91 -16.77 19.45
N VAL A 199 -13.66 -15.73 20.23
CA VAL A 199 -12.35 -15.11 20.36
C VAL A 199 -11.90 -15.20 21.80
N THR A 200 -10.74 -15.82 22.01
CA THR A 200 -10.07 -15.86 23.31
C THR A 200 -9.20 -14.62 23.45
N GLU A 201 -9.38 -13.89 24.54
CA GLU A 201 -8.57 -12.73 24.87
C GLU A 201 -7.18 -13.13 25.33
N ALA A 202 -6.15 -12.46 24.80
CA ALA A 202 -4.78 -12.50 25.31
C ALA A 202 -4.27 -11.07 25.53
N ALA A 203 -3.88 -10.75 26.76
CA ALA A 203 -3.37 -9.42 27.06
C ALA A 203 -1.96 -9.21 26.48
N CYS A 204 -1.74 -8.10 25.77
CA CYS A 204 -0.43 -7.79 25.20
C CYS A 204 0.57 -7.27 26.25
N TRP A 205 1.63 -8.03 26.52
CA TRP A 205 2.69 -7.64 27.46
C TRP A 205 3.53 -6.44 27.02
N ALA A 206 3.57 -6.14 25.71
CA ALA A 206 4.24 -4.93 25.24
C ALA A 206 3.45 -3.68 25.65
N HIS A 207 2.12 -3.69 25.49
CA HIS A 207 1.26 -2.59 25.92
C HIS A 207 1.22 -2.47 27.44
N ALA A 208 1.15 -3.60 28.16
CA ALA A 208 1.19 -3.59 29.63
C ALA A 208 2.45 -2.87 30.16
N ARG A 209 3.61 -3.08 29.52
CA ARG A 209 4.88 -2.46 29.91
C ARG A 209 5.06 -1.00 29.50
N ARG A 210 4.21 -0.41 28.64
CA ARG A 210 4.38 0.99 28.19
C ARG A 210 4.06 2.02 29.26
N GLN A 211 3.32 1.64 30.29
CA GLN A 211 2.87 2.54 31.36
C GLN A 211 3.64 2.34 32.69
N PHE A 212 4.71 1.53 32.67
CA PHE A 212 5.64 1.31 33.77
C PHE A 212 7.06 1.61 33.30
#